data_AF-A0A126ZYQ8-F1
#
_entry.id   AF-A0A126ZYQ8-F1
#
_cell.length_a   1.000
_cell.length_b   1.000
_cell.length_c   1.000
_cell.angle_alpha   90.00
_cell.angle_beta   90.00
_cell.angle_gamma   90.00
#
_symmetry.space_group_name_H-M   'P 1'
#
loop_
_entity.id
_entity.type
_entity.pdbx_description
1 polymer ?
#
loop_
_entity_poly.entity_id
_entity_poly.type
_entity_poly.pdbx_seq_one_letter_code
_entity_poly.pdbx_strand_id
1 'polypeptide(L)'
;MLDLVRAHRAPCTVDQLAGETGQHPNTVREHLEALVAAGLLEAAAGAPAGDGRRGRPAKRYRPAGQPLEAPGYAALAGVLAAEVARLAPDPAAAGAEAGRRWARRAVVAPAGPVSAEDARRRVLAELDDLGFAVAPAPAAESSGGAEPSGRRVRLVACPLLAAAKDQPAVVCSVHAGLVEESLKLLGHPGLRARLEPFAEPGACVLTIGTA
;
A
#
# COMPACT_ATOMS: atom_id res chain seq x y z
N MET A 1 1.81 -8.15 20.03
CA MET A 1 2.39 -9.23 19.19
C MET A 1 2.15 -8.97 17.70
N LEU A 2 0.90 -8.82 17.24
CA LEU A 2 0.62 -8.53 15.83
C LEU A 2 1.32 -7.26 15.32
N ASP A 3 1.23 -6.15 16.05
CA ASP A 3 1.87 -4.89 15.64
C ASP A 3 3.39 -4.98 15.64
N LEU A 4 3.96 -5.82 16.51
CA LEU A 4 5.41 -6.08 16.53
C LEU A 4 5.84 -6.83 15.27
N VAL A 5 5.09 -7.86 14.86
CA VAL A 5 5.34 -8.56 13.59
C VAL A 5 5.14 -7.64 12.38
N ARG A 6 4.19 -6.70 12.44
CA ARG A 6 3.96 -5.69 11.38
C ARG A 6 5.08 -4.65 11.28
N ALA A 7 5.73 -4.32 12.38
CA ALA A 7 6.84 -3.37 12.39
C ALA A 7 8.09 -3.91 11.67
N HIS A 8 8.19 -5.23 11.50
CA HIS A 8 9.32 -5.89 10.83
C HIS A 8 9.10 -6.01 9.32
N ARG A 9 10.08 -5.55 8.54
CA ARG A 9 10.07 -5.66 7.07
C ARG A 9 10.28 -7.09 6.54
N ALA A 10 10.76 -8.01 7.37
CA ALA A 10 11.07 -9.38 7.00
C ALA A 10 10.40 -10.38 7.98
N PRO A 11 10.12 -11.63 7.54
CA PRO A 11 9.49 -12.63 8.41
C PRO A 11 10.31 -12.95 9.68
N CYS A 12 9.65 -12.85 10.83
CA CYS A 12 10.24 -12.98 12.16
C CYS A 12 10.23 -14.43 12.68
N THR A 13 11.17 -14.78 13.54
CA THR A 13 11.12 -16.04 14.31
C THR A 13 10.60 -15.82 15.73
N VAL A 14 10.20 -16.90 16.40
CA VAL A 14 9.83 -16.87 17.83
C VAL A 14 10.97 -16.29 18.67
N ASP A 15 12.21 -16.68 18.39
CA ASP A 15 13.37 -16.27 19.19
C ASP A 15 13.66 -14.77 19.06
N GLN A 16 13.49 -14.20 17.85
CA GLN A 16 13.63 -12.76 17.64
C GLN A 16 12.59 -11.98 18.46
N LEU A 17 11.32 -12.38 18.37
CA LEU A 17 10.23 -11.71 19.05
C LEU A 17 10.30 -11.90 20.59
N ALA A 18 10.77 -13.05 21.06
CA ALA A 18 11.02 -13.30 22.48
C ALA A 18 12.15 -12.40 23.01
N GLY A 19 13.22 -12.22 22.24
CA GLY A 19 14.32 -11.30 22.58
C GLY A 19 13.87 -9.84 22.67
N GLU A 20 13.00 -9.40 21.75
CA GLU A 20 12.49 -8.02 21.72
C GLU A 20 11.45 -7.73 22.81
N THR A 21 10.62 -8.71 23.15
CA THR A 21 9.55 -8.54 24.14
C THR A 21 9.96 -8.89 25.57
N GLY A 22 11.08 -9.60 25.74
CA GLY A 22 11.47 -10.22 27.02
C GLY A 22 10.52 -11.35 27.46
N GLN A 23 9.59 -11.79 26.61
CA GLN A 23 8.66 -12.87 26.91
C GLN A 23 9.29 -14.24 26.70
N HIS A 24 8.80 -15.23 27.43
CA HIS A 24 9.23 -16.61 27.23
C HIS A 24 8.85 -17.12 25.81
N PRO A 25 9.71 -17.86 25.10
CA PRO A 25 9.44 -18.35 23.75
C PRO A 25 8.13 -19.13 23.59
N ASN A 26 7.69 -19.82 24.65
CA ASN A 26 6.42 -20.54 24.63
C ASN A 26 5.20 -19.60 24.56
N THR A 27 5.22 -18.51 25.33
CA THR A 27 4.16 -17.49 25.32
C THR A 27 4.10 -16.79 23.96
N VAL A 28 5.26 -16.47 23.39
CA VAL A 28 5.34 -15.90 22.03
C VAL A 28 4.77 -16.87 21.01
N ARG A 29 5.09 -18.16 21.09
CA ARG A 29 4.54 -19.20 20.20
C ARG A 29 3.02 -19.28 20.29
N GLU A 30 2.46 -19.33 21.49
CA GLU A 30 1.00 -19.38 21.69
C GLU A 30 0.31 -18.17 21.08
N HIS A 31 0.86 -16.96 21.28
CA HIS A 31 0.32 -15.75 20.66
C HIS A 31 0.40 -15.80 19.12
N LEU A 32 1.51 -16.26 18.56
CA LEU A 32 1.67 -16.36 17.11
C LEU A 32 0.75 -17.43 16.51
N GLU A 33 0.57 -18.56 17.17
CA GLU A 33 -0.34 -19.62 16.73
C GLU A 33 -1.81 -19.17 16.79
N ALA A 34 -2.20 -18.41 17.82
CA ALA A 34 -3.53 -17.80 17.89
C ALA A 34 -3.75 -16.78 16.75
N LEU A 35 -2.74 -15.98 16.41
CA LEU A 35 -2.83 -15.02 15.31
C LEU A 35 -2.84 -15.70 13.93
N VAL A 36 -2.14 -16.82 13.77
CA VAL A 36 -2.23 -17.65 12.55
C VAL A 36 -3.62 -18.28 12.44
N ALA A 37 -4.17 -18.82 13.53
CA ALA A 37 -5.52 -19.37 13.56
C ALA A 37 -6.59 -18.31 13.24
N ALA A 38 -6.37 -17.06 13.66
CA ALA A 38 -7.22 -15.92 13.34
C ALA A 38 -7.02 -15.36 11.92
N GLY A 39 -6.10 -15.92 11.12
CA GLY A 39 -5.80 -15.45 9.76
C GLY A 39 -5.08 -14.10 9.70
N LEU A 40 -4.50 -13.64 10.82
CA LEU A 40 -3.81 -12.35 10.92
C LEU A 40 -2.31 -12.48 10.62
N LEU A 41 -1.74 -13.68 10.77
CA LEU A 41 -0.36 -14.00 10.42
C LEU A 41 -0.31 -15.24 9.51
N GLU A 42 0.72 -15.32 8.68
CA GLU A 42 1.10 -16.52 7.94
C GLU A 42 2.39 -17.10 8.51
N ALA A 43 2.48 -18.44 8.57
CA ALA A 43 3.68 -19.16 9.02
C ALA A 43 4.27 -19.96 7.85
N ALA A 44 5.54 -19.69 7.52
CA ALA A 44 6.32 -20.47 6.56
C ALA A 44 7.42 -21.25 7.28
N ALA A 45 7.76 -22.44 6.79
CA ALA A 45 8.99 -23.10 7.21
C ALA A 45 10.18 -22.27 6.73
N GLY A 46 11.11 -21.94 7.63
CA GLY A 46 12.37 -21.29 7.22
C GLY A 46 13.18 -22.18 6.29
N ALA A 47 14.08 -21.57 5.49
CA ALA A 47 15.08 -22.33 4.75
C ALA A 47 15.94 -23.17 5.72
N PRO A 48 16.42 -24.35 5.32
CA PRO A 48 17.41 -25.09 6.11
C PRO A 48 18.61 -24.20 6.40
N ALA A 49 19.09 -24.19 7.64
CA ALA A 49 20.36 -23.55 7.95
C ALA A 49 21.45 -24.27 7.15
N GLY A 50 22.02 -23.57 6.17
CA GLY A 50 23.11 -24.08 5.35
C GLY A 50 24.42 -24.08 6.14
N ASP A 51 24.57 -25.01 7.09
CA ASP A 51 25.81 -25.30 7.81
C ASP A 51 25.66 -26.52 8.77
N GLY A 52 25.07 -27.63 8.33
CA GLY A 52 25.16 -28.90 9.08
C GLY A 52 24.51 -28.93 10.48
N ARG A 53 23.79 -27.88 10.89
CA ARG A 53 23.00 -27.88 12.13
C ARG A 53 21.80 -28.81 11.97
N ARG A 54 21.81 -29.95 12.67
CA ARG A 54 20.63 -30.81 12.84
C ARG A 54 19.57 -30.05 13.65
N GLY A 55 18.47 -29.69 13.00
CA GLY A 55 17.31 -29.09 13.65
C GLY A 55 16.18 -28.84 12.66
N ARG A 56 14.92 -28.96 13.12
CA ARG A 56 13.74 -28.61 12.30
C ARG A 56 13.83 -27.11 11.95
N PRO A 57 13.67 -26.69 10.68
CA PRO A 57 13.74 -25.30 10.31
C PRO A 57 12.78 -24.44 11.15
N ALA A 58 13.27 -23.32 11.68
CA ALA A 58 12.45 -22.43 12.49
C ALA A 58 11.28 -21.89 11.65
N LYS A 59 10.06 -21.97 12.19
CA LYS A 59 8.90 -21.30 11.58
C LYS A 59 9.16 -19.79 11.56
N ARG A 60 8.92 -19.18 10.40
CA ARG A 60 8.95 -17.74 10.20
C ARG A 60 7.53 -17.22 10.06
N TYR A 61 7.24 -16.12 10.74
CA TYR A 61 5.93 -15.49 10.78
C TYR A 61 5.99 -14.14 10.10
N ARG A 62 5.01 -13.85 9.27
CA ARG A 62 4.79 -12.53 8.67
C ARG A 62 3.33 -12.17 8.82
N PRO A 63 2.96 -10.88 8.73
CA PRO A 63 1.56 -10.52 8.56
C PRO A 63 0.97 -11.36 7.44
N ALA A 64 -0.19 -11.95 7.70
CA ALA A 64 -0.98 -12.46 6.59
C ALA A 64 -1.16 -11.26 5.66
N GLY A 65 -0.95 -11.45 4.35
CA GLY A 65 -1.38 -10.40 3.43
C GLY A 65 -2.82 -10.09 3.81
N GLN A 66 -3.16 -8.83 4.07
CA GLN A 66 -4.58 -8.50 4.11
C GLN A 66 -5.13 -9.08 2.82
N PRO A 67 -6.14 -9.97 2.86
CA PRO A 67 -6.92 -10.17 1.66
C PRO A 67 -7.48 -8.77 1.39
N LEU A 68 -6.82 -8.04 0.50
CA LEU A 68 -7.36 -6.86 -0.16
C LEU A 68 -8.71 -7.20 -0.83
N GLU A 69 -9.00 -8.51 -0.88
CA GLU A 69 -10.22 -9.14 -1.29
C GLU A 69 -10.74 -10.03 -0.15
N ALA A 70 -11.43 -9.47 0.85
CA ALA A 70 -12.62 -10.20 1.28
C ALA A 70 -13.58 -10.04 0.08
N PRO A 71 -13.91 -11.11 -0.68
CA PRO A 71 -14.53 -10.98 -2.01
C PRO A 71 -15.78 -10.08 -2.04
N GLY A 72 -16.48 -9.96 -0.91
CA GLY A 72 -17.62 -9.06 -0.74
C GLY A 72 -17.31 -7.57 -0.86
N TYR A 73 -16.15 -7.09 -0.38
CA TYR A 73 -15.83 -5.66 -0.44
C TYR A 73 -15.45 -5.20 -1.85
N ALA A 74 -14.70 -6.02 -2.59
CA ALA A 74 -14.38 -5.73 -3.99
C ALA A 74 -15.66 -5.72 -4.85
N ALA A 75 -16.56 -6.68 -4.65
CA ALA A 75 -17.85 -6.72 -5.33
C ALA A 75 -18.73 -5.50 -4.99
N LEU A 76 -18.82 -5.14 -3.71
CA LEU A 76 -19.55 -3.95 -3.26
C LEU A 76 -18.96 -2.66 -3.87
N ALA A 77 -17.64 -2.52 -3.86
CA ALA A 77 -16.95 -1.38 -4.47
C ALA A 77 -17.23 -1.30 -5.99
N GLY A 78 -17.28 -2.44 -6.68
CA GLY A 78 -17.67 -2.51 -8.09
C GLY A 78 -19.08 -2.00 -8.35
N VAL A 79 -20.07 -2.47 -7.57
CA VAL A 79 -21.46 -2.01 -7.69
C VAL A 79 -21.59 -0.51 -7.39
N LEU A 80 -20.93 -0.01 -6.34
CA LEU A 80 -20.94 1.41 -6.01
C LEU A 80 -20.26 2.26 -7.07
N ALA A 81 -19.14 1.80 -7.64
CA ALA A 81 -18.47 2.49 -8.74
C ALA A 81 -19.37 2.57 -9.98
N ALA A 82 -20.09 1.49 -10.30
CA ALA A 82 -21.05 1.48 -11.41
C ALA A 82 -22.22 2.46 -11.16
N GLU A 83 -22.74 2.54 -9.94
CA GLU A 83 -23.79 3.52 -9.59
C GLU A 83 -23.30 4.97 -9.68
N VAL A 84 -22.06 5.26 -9.25
CA VAL A 84 -21.46 6.59 -9.44
C VAL A 84 -21.32 6.90 -10.92
N ALA A 85 -20.84 5.96 -11.74
CA ALA A 85 -20.73 6.15 -13.17
C ALA A 85 -22.08 6.42 -13.86
N ARG A 86 -23.15 5.80 -13.35
CA ARG A 86 -24.51 5.96 -13.87
C ARG A 86 -25.18 7.27 -13.45
N LEU A 87 -24.93 7.73 -12.23
CA LEU A 87 -25.66 8.85 -11.60
C LEU A 87 -24.94 10.18 -11.68
N ALA A 88 -23.60 10.19 -11.68
CA ALA A 88 -22.82 11.42 -11.66
C ALA A 88 -22.79 12.07 -13.06
N PRO A 89 -23.01 13.39 -13.16
CA PRO A 89 -22.81 14.12 -14.42
C PRO A 89 -21.37 14.03 -14.94
N ASP A 90 -20.40 13.97 -14.01
CA ASP A 90 -18.99 13.73 -14.28
C ASP A 90 -18.47 12.66 -13.29
N PRO A 91 -18.43 11.39 -13.70
CA PRO A 91 -17.94 10.29 -12.87
C PRO A 91 -16.49 10.45 -12.42
N ALA A 92 -15.63 11.07 -13.25
CA ALA A 92 -14.23 11.27 -12.92
C ALA A 92 -14.07 12.34 -11.83
N ALA A 93 -14.78 13.47 -11.96
CA ALA A 93 -14.79 14.50 -10.92
C ALA A 93 -15.40 13.97 -9.61
N ALA A 94 -16.46 13.16 -9.68
CA ALA A 94 -17.07 12.53 -8.50
C ALA A 94 -16.10 11.56 -7.80
N GLY A 95 -15.42 10.70 -8.57
CA GLY A 95 -14.37 9.81 -8.07
C GLY A 95 -13.24 10.59 -7.42
N ALA A 96 -12.72 11.62 -8.08
CA ALA A 96 -11.69 12.48 -7.52
C ALA A 96 -12.12 13.12 -6.20
N GLU A 97 -13.35 13.63 -6.10
CA GLU A 97 -13.86 14.20 -4.84
C GLU A 97 -13.98 13.14 -3.73
N ALA A 98 -14.40 11.92 -4.04
CA ALA A 98 -14.40 10.83 -3.07
C ALA A 98 -12.99 10.53 -2.55
N GLY A 99 -11.99 10.49 -3.45
CA GLY A 99 -10.58 10.38 -3.08
C GLY A 99 -10.09 11.49 -2.16
N ARG A 100 -10.41 12.75 -2.48
CA ARG A 100 -10.05 13.90 -1.63
C ARG A 100 -10.70 13.81 -0.25
N ARG A 101 -11.97 13.41 -0.17
CA ARG A 101 -12.67 13.21 1.11
C ARG A 101 -12.03 12.12 1.95
N TRP A 102 -11.56 11.05 1.31
CA TRP A 102 -10.81 10.00 1.98
C TRP A 102 -9.49 10.53 2.54
N ALA A 103 -8.69 11.24 1.74
CA ALA A 103 -7.43 11.84 2.19
C ALA A 103 -7.61 12.69 3.45
N ARG A 104 -8.64 13.55 3.48
CA ARG A 104 -8.96 14.41 4.63
C ARG A 104 -9.30 13.65 5.92
N ARG A 105 -9.70 12.38 5.82
CA ARG A 105 -9.98 11.51 6.97
C ARG A 105 -8.77 10.67 7.37
N ALA A 106 -7.94 10.29 6.41
CA ALA A 106 -6.80 9.39 6.60
C ALA A 106 -5.51 10.14 6.97
N VAL A 107 -5.27 11.31 6.38
CA VAL A 107 -4.03 12.06 6.56
C VAL A 107 -4.15 13.04 7.72
N VAL A 108 -3.28 12.86 8.71
CA VAL A 108 -3.11 13.81 9.80
C VAL A 108 -2.13 14.90 9.39
N ALA A 109 -2.50 16.16 9.60
CA ALA A 109 -1.65 17.30 9.32
C ALA A 109 -0.33 17.18 10.11
N PRO A 110 0.83 17.41 9.47
CA PRO A 110 2.12 17.33 10.15
C PRO A 110 2.28 18.47 11.16
N ALA A 111 2.96 18.20 12.28
CA ALA A 111 3.24 19.21 13.31
C ALA A 111 4.29 20.26 12.90
N GLY A 112 4.90 20.11 11.72
CA GLY A 112 5.94 20.98 11.19
C GLY A 112 6.09 20.84 9.67
N PRO A 113 6.99 21.62 9.05
CA PRO A 113 7.19 21.59 7.61
C PRO A 113 7.69 20.21 7.15
N VAL A 114 7.12 19.73 6.04
CA VAL A 114 7.50 18.47 5.39
C VAL A 114 8.14 18.81 4.05
N SER A 115 9.28 18.20 3.70
CA SER A 115 9.89 18.41 2.38
C SER A 115 9.04 17.79 1.27
N ALA A 116 9.19 18.25 0.02
CA ALA A 116 8.44 17.69 -1.11
C ALA A 116 8.77 16.21 -1.35
N GLU A 117 10.00 15.80 -1.06
CA GLU A 117 10.43 14.40 -1.11
C GLU A 117 9.79 13.56 0.00
N ASP A 118 9.76 14.07 1.24
CA ASP A 118 9.10 13.39 2.35
C ASP A 118 7.60 13.27 2.13
N ALA A 119 6.97 14.30 1.54
CA ALA A 119 5.56 14.27 1.20
C ALA A 119 5.26 13.18 0.16
N ARG A 120 6.06 13.12 -0.92
CA ARG A 120 5.98 12.03 -1.92
C ARG A 120 6.14 10.67 -1.25
N ARG A 121 7.19 10.47 -0.45
CA ARG A 121 7.46 9.20 0.23
C ARG A 121 6.29 8.76 1.12
N ARG A 122 5.69 9.67 1.89
CA ARG A 122 4.54 9.35 2.76
C ARG A 122 3.32 8.94 1.96
N VAL A 123 3.01 9.65 0.88
CA VAL A 123 1.86 9.31 0.02
C VAL A 123 2.07 7.98 -0.70
N LEU A 124 3.29 7.70 -1.15
CA LEU A 124 3.63 6.41 -1.76
C LEU A 124 3.56 5.26 -0.75
N ALA A 125 4.00 5.48 0.50
CA ALA A 125 3.86 4.49 1.55
C ALA A 125 2.38 4.19 1.86
N GLU A 126 1.53 5.21 1.92
CA GLU A 126 0.07 5.03 2.09
C GLU A 126 -0.52 4.20 0.95
N LEU A 127 -0.14 4.45 -0.31
CA LEU A 127 -0.60 3.61 -1.43
C LEU A 127 -0.12 2.16 -1.30
N ASP A 128 1.09 1.94 -0.80
CA ASP A 128 1.61 0.58 -0.58
C ASP A 128 0.83 -0.14 0.54
N ASP A 129 0.53 0.56 1.64
CA ASP A 129 -0.29 0.07 2.76
C ASP A 129 -1.73 -0.24 2.32
N LEU A 130 -2.26 0.52 1.36
CA LEU A 130 -3.54 0.27 0.71
C LEU A 130 -3.49 -0.86 -0.33
N GLY A 131 -2.31 -1.46 -0.57
CA GLY A 131 -2.18 -2.63 -1.42
C GLY A 131 -1.92 -2.35 -2.91
N PHE A 132 -1.49 -1.15 -3.27
CA PHE A 132 -1.18 -0.81 -4.66
C PHE A 132 0.18 -1.31 -5.15
N ALA A 133 1.01 -1.86 -4.25
CA ALA A 133 2.35 -2.39 -4.53
C ALA A 133 3.19 -1.38 -5.34
N VAL A 134 3.74 -0.38 -4.66
CA VAL A 134 4.50 0.69 -5.30
C VAL A 134 5.88 0.18 -5.71
N ALA A 135 6.15 0.21 -7.01
CA ALA A 135 7.45 -0.15 -7.58
C ALA A 135 8.12 1.07 -8.26
N PRO A 136 9.46 1.15 -8.27
CA PRO A 136 10.17 2.17 -9.03
C PRO A 136 9.80 2.11 -10.52
N ALA A 137 9.58 3.27 -11.14
CA ALA A 137 9.53 3.32 -12.60
C ALA A 137 10.96 3.25 -13.17
N PRO A 138 11.19 2.60 -14.31
CA PRO A 138 12.48 2.67 -14.99
C PRO A 138 12.83 4.13 -15.28
N ALA A 139 14.12 4.46 -15.16
CA ALA A 139 14.61 5.79 -15.47
C ALA A 139 14.25 6.13 -16.92
N ALA A 140 13.59 7.27 -17.14
CA ALA A 140 13.39 7.76 -18.50
C ALA A 140 14.76 8.09 -19.09
N GLU A 141 15.03 7.65 -20.31
CA GLU A 141 16.34 7.82 -20.99
C GLU A 141 16.69 9.30 -21.32
N SER A 142 15.92 10.27 -20.84
CA SER A 142 15.89 11.64 -21.37
C SER A 142 15.76 12.74 -20.30
N SER A 143 16.46 12.64 -19.17
CA SER A 143 16.81 13.83 -18.38
C SER A 143 18.22 13.70 -17.82
N GLY A 144 19.12 14.61 -18.23
CA GLY A 144 20.52 14.71 -17.80
C GLY A 144 20.68 15.23 -16.36
N GLY A 145 19.88 14.70 -15.43
CA GLY A 145 19.92 15.01 -14.01
C GLY A 145 19.26 13.88 -13.21
N ALA A 146 19.65 13.72 -11.94
CA ALA A 146 19.02 12.74 -11.07
C ALA A 146 17.53 13.09 -10.89
N GLU A 147 16.62 12.27 -11.44
CA GLU A 147 15.18 12.44 -11.21
C GLU A 147 14.88 12.30 -9.70
N PRO A 148 14.09 13.21 -9.11
CA PRO A 148 13.68 13.10 -7.72
C PRO A 148 13.03 11.74 -7.45
N SER A 149 13.47 11.07 -6.38
CA SER A 149 12.90 9.79 -5.97
C SER A 149 11.38 9.89 -5.78
N GLY A 150 10.65 8.93 -6.33
CA GLY A 150 9.19 8.88 -6.23
C GLY A 150 8.43 9.87 -7.13
N ARG A 151 9.10 10.56 -8.07
CA ARG A 151 8.42 11.40 -9.06
C ARG A 151 7.59 10.60 -10.05
N ARG A 152 8.08 9.43 -10.46
CA ARG A 152 7.36 8.49 -11.33
C ARG A 152 7.51 7.10 -10.74
N VAL A 153 6.38 6.44 -10.50
CA VAL A 153 6.32 5.10 -9.94
C VAL A 153 5.31 4.25 -10.68
N ARG A 154 5.47 2.94 -10.58
CA ARG A 154 4.51 1.95 -11.04
C ARG A 154 3.67 1.49 -9.85
N LEU A 155 2.36 1.40 -10.06
CA LEU A 155 1.46 0.68 -9.15
C LEU A 155 1.22 -0.69 -9.79
N VAL A 156 1.83 -1.74 -9.24
CA VAL A 156 1.82 -3.09 -9.85
C VAL A 156 0.74 -4.00 -9.27
N ALA A 157 -0.05 -3.50 -8.33
CA ALA A 157 -1.25 -4.14 -7.84
C ALA A 157 -2.41 -3.13 -7.78
N CYS A 158 -3.63 -3.62 -7.92
CA CYS A 158 -4.84 -2.84 -7.65
C CYS A 158 -5.81 -3.73 -6.85
N PRO A 159 -6.10 -3.38 -5.59
CA PRO A 159 -7.08 -4.10 -4.75
C PRO A 159 -8.48 -4.20 -5.36
N LEU A 160 -8.81 -3.28 -6.26
CA LEU A 160 -10.10 -3.16 -6.92
C LEU A 160 -9.98 -3.39 -8.43
N LEU A 161 -9.03 -4.23 -8.88
CA LEU A 161 -8.70 -4.38 -10.31
C LEU A 161 -9.91 -4.68 -11.19
N ALA A 162 -10.82 -5.55 -10.74
CA ALA A 162 -12.05 -5.86 -11.48
C ALA A 162 -12.93 -4.60 -11.67
N ALA A 163 -13.21 -3.89 -10.58
CA ALA A 163 -13.97 -2.64 -10.62
C ALA A 163 -13.25 -1.54 -11.43
N ALA A 164 -11.92 -1.48 -11.37
CA ALA A 164 -11.12 -0.52 -12.12
C ALA A 164 -11.12 -0.81 -13.63
N LYS A 165 -11.23 -2.07 -14.05
CA LYS A 165 -11.39 -2.44 -15.45
C LYS A 165 -12.78 -2.05 -15.98
N ASP A 166 -13.81 -2.23 -15.17
CA ASP A 166 -15.19 -1.93 -15.57
C ASP A 166 -15.49 -0.41 -15.51
N GLN A 167 -14.98 0.27 -14.47
CA GLN A 167 -15.26 1.67 -14.15
C GLN A 167 -13.97 2.48 -13.89
N PRO A 168 -13.03 2.57 -14.86
CA PRO A 168 -11.74 3.23 -14.65
C PRO A 168 -11.89 4.73 -14.34
N ALA A 169 -12.86 5.41 -14.97
CA ALA A 169 -13.11 6.82 -14.74
C ALA A 169 -13.44 7.12 -13.27
N VAL A 170 -14.11 6.21 -12.56
CA VAL A 170 -14.43 6.39 -11.13
C VAL A 170 -13.25 5.92 -10.27
N VAL A 171 -12.87 4.64 -10.38
CA VAL A 171 -11.92 4.01 -9.46
C VAL A 171 -10.53 4.64 -9.56
N CYS A 172 -10.03 4.90 -10.77
CA CYS A 172 -8.71 5.51 -10.93
C CYS A 172 -8.70 6.98 -10.48
N SER A 173 -9.82 7.70 -10.66
CA SER A 173 -9.93 9.10 -10.20
C SER A 173 -9.98 9.20 -8.69
N VAL A 174 -10.54 8.20 -7.97
CA VAL A 174 -10.44 8.12 -6.50
C VAL A 174 -8.98 8.12 -6.07
N HIS A 175 -8.11 7.34 -6.71
CA HIS A 175 -6.69 7.31 -6.39
C HIS A 175 -6.02 8.66 -6.67
N ALA A 176 -6.29 9.27 -7.84
CA ALA A 176 -5.75 10.57 -8.18
C ALA A 176 -6.14 11.63 -7.15
N GLY A 177 -7.42 11.71 -6.78
CA GLY A 177 -7.93 12.64 -5.77
C GLY A 177 -7.34 12.40 -4.37
N LEU A 178 -7.16 11.13 -3.99
CA LEU A 178 -6.49 10.75 -2.74
C LEU A 178 -5.06 11.28 -2.70
N VAL A 179 -4.26 10.99 -3.73
CA VAL A 179 -2.86 11.41 -3.81
C VAL A 179 -2.74 12.94 -3.83
N GLU A 180 -3.53 13.63 -4.66
CA GLU A 180 -3.50 15.09 -4.76
C GLU A 180 -3.83 15.78 -3.44
N GLU A 181 -4.88 15.34 -2.75
CA GLU A 181 -5.29 15.95 -1.50
C GLU A 181 -4.31 15.63 -0.37
N SER A 182 -3.77 14.41 -0.32
CA SER A 182 -2.73 14.06 0.64
C SER A 182 -1.50 14.97 0.49
N LEU A 183 -1.07 15.28 -0.75
CA LEU A 183 0.03 16.22 -0.99
C LEU A 183 -0.30 17.63 -0.51
N LYS A 184 -1.54 18.11 -0.72
CA LYS A 184 -1.99 19.42 -0.20
C LYS A 184 -1.98 19.47 1.32
N LEU A 185 -2.51 18.43 1.98
CA LEU A 185 -2.55 18.32 3.44
C LEU A 185 -1.15 18.25 4.06
N LEU A 186 -0.17 17.74 3.30
CA LEU A 186 1.26 17.74 3.66
C LEU A 186 1.98 19.06 3.34
N GLY A 187 1.26 20.10 2.90
CA GLY A 187 1.81 21.43 2.65
C GLY A 187 2.34 21.66 1.23
N HIS A 188 2.03 20.78 0.27
CA HIS A 188 2.52 20.86 -1.11
C HIS A 188 1.41 21.06 -2.15
N PRO A 189 0.64 22.16 -2.10
CA PRO A 189 -0.43 22.42 -3.07
C PRO A 189 0.07 22.70 -4.48
N GLY A 190 1.39 22.89 -4.69
CA GLY A 190 2.02 23.03 -6.00
C GLY A 190 2.34 21.70 -6.69
N LEU A 191 2.31 20.58 -5.96
CA LEU A 191 2.47 19.26 -6.56
C LEU A 191 1.14 18.79 -7.19
N ARG A 192 1.26 18.09 -8.31
CA ARG A 192 0.16 17.47 -9.05
C ARG A 192 0.44 15.99 -9.19
N ALA A 193 -0.60 15.19 -9.11
CA ALA A 193 -0.54 13.76 -9.32
C ALA A 193 -1.30 13.40 -10.59
N ARG A 194 -0.65 12.66 -11.48
CA ARG A 194 -1.29 12.11 -12.69
C ARG A 194 -1.16 10.60 -12.65
N LEU A 195 -2.29 9.92 -12.59
CA LEU A 195 -2.38 8.47 -12.69
C LEU A 195 -2.80 8.09 -14.11
N GLU A 196 -1.97 7.31 -14.78
CA GLU A 196 -2.25 6.70 -16.08
C GLU A 196 -2.63 5.23 -15.86
N PRO A 197 -3.92 4.89 -15.96
CA PRO A 197 -4.39 3.51 -15.75
C PRO A 197 -3.83 2.58 -16.83
N PHE A 198 -3.35 1.41 -16.42
CA PHE A 198 -2.92 0.33 -17.33
C PHE A 198 -1.88 0.76 -18.38
N ALA A 199 -1.06 1.77 -18.07
CA ALA A 199 -0.06 2.32 -18.99
C ALA A 199 1.05 1.32 -19.34
N GLU A 200 1.25 0.28 -18.52
CA GLU A 200 2.21 -0.79 -18.75
C GLU A 200 1.58 -2.16 -18.46
N PRO A 201 2.13 -3.27 -19.02
CA PRO A 201 1.67 -4.62 -18.68
C PRO A 201 1.68 -4.85 -17.16
N GLY A 202 0.49 -5.06 -16.60
CA GLY A 202 0.30 -5.29 -15.17
C GLY A 202 0.54 -4.08 -14.27
N ALA A 203 0.62 -2.85 -14.79
CA ALA A 203 0.86 -1.68 -13.96
C ALA A 203 0.14 -0.40 -14.43
N CYS A 204 -0.23 0.43 -13.46
CA CYS A 204 -0.54 1.84 -13.70
C CYS A 204 0.71 2.67 -13.45
N VAL A 205 0.80 3.84 -14.09
CA VAL A 205 1.90 4.79 -13.86
C VAL A 205 1.37 5.99 -13.09
N LEU A 206 1.97 6.27 -11.93
CA LEU A 206 1.70 7.46 -11.15
C LEU A 206 2.87 8.43 -11.27
N THR A 207 2.59 9.66 -11.68
CA THR A 207 3.56 10.75 -11.74
C THR A 207 3.19 11.85 -10.74
N ILE A 208 4.12 12.24 -9.88
CA ILE A 208 3.97 13.32 -8.89
C ILE A 208 5.03 14.41 -9.14
N GLY A 209 4.63 15.50 -9.79
CA GLY A 209 5.51 16.59 -10.18
C GLY A 209 4.90 17.95 -9.91
N THR A 210 5.68 19.01 -10.06
CA THR A 210 5.11 20.36 -10.23
C THR A 210 4.35 20.42 -11.55
N ALA A 211 3.28 21.22 -11.60
CA ALA A 211 2.61 21.55 -12.85
C ALA A 211 3.56 22.21 -13.85
#